data_AF-W9GPH5-F1
#
_entry.id   AF-W9GPH5-F1
#
_cell.length_a   1.000
_cell.length_b   1.000
_cell.length_c   1.000
_cell.angle_alpha   90.00
_cell.angle_beta   90.00
_cell.angle_gamma   90.00
#
_symmetry.space_group_name_H-M   'P 1'
#
loop_
_entity.id
_entity.type
_entity.pdbx_description
1 polymer ?
#
loop_
_entity_poly.entity_id
_entity_poly.type
_entity_poly.pdbx_seq_one_letter_code
_entity_poly.pdbx_strand_id
1 'polypeptide(L)'
;MTMWVAVLVAAGIAFALKLVGHLVPSTLLDEPHVKRVTAALPIALLAALVATQTFTGSDGGLVLDARAAAVGVAVVALLLRAPFIVVVVLGALTAALLRLAGWA
;
A
#
# COMPACT_ATOMS: atom_id res chain seq x y z
N MET A 1 -8.41 -2.18 -28.02
CA MET A 1 -7.81 -1.00 -27.38
C MET A 1 -6.30 -1.22 -27.35
N THR A 2 -5.52 -0.49 -28.15
CA THR A 2 -4.05 -0.58 -28.10
C THR A 2 -3.55 -0.09 -26.74
N MET A 3 -2.58 -0.78 -26.14
CA MET A 3 -1.98 -0.44 -24.83
C MET A 3 -1.71 1.07 -24.69
N TRP A 4 -1.24 1.70 -25.77
CA TRP A 4 -0.99 3.14 -25.87
C TRP A 4 -2.20 4.02 -25.60
N VAL A 5 -3.39 3.63 -26.06
CA VAL A 5 -4.62 4.38 -25.82
C VAL A 5 -4.96 4.35 -24.32
N ALA A 6 -4.82 3.20 -23.66
CA ALA A 6 -5.05 3.08 -22.22
C ALA A 6 -4.06 3.93 -21.40
N VAL A 7 -2.78 3.93 -21.80
CA VAL A 7 -1.74 4.75 -21.16
C VAL A 7 -2.04 6.25 -21.30
N LEU A 8 -2.39 6.71 -22.49
CA LEU A 8 -2.73 8.12 -22.73
C LEU A 8 -3.98 8.55 -21.96
N VAL A 9 -5.00 7.69 -21.90
CA VAL A 9 -6.21 7.96 -21.10
C VAL A 9 -5.87 8.02 -19.61
N ALA A 10 -5.09 7.08 -19.07
CA ALA A 10 -4.68 7.09 -17.67
C ALA A 10 -3.86 8.35 -17.31
N ALA A 11 -2.94 8.76 -18.20
CA ALA A 11 -2.18 9.99 -18.04
C ALA A 11 -3.09 11.24 -18.05
N GLY A 12 -4.06 11.29 -18.97
CA GLY A 12 -5.05 12.36 -19.04
C GLY A 12 -5.91 12.45 -17.78
N ILE A 13 -6.38 11.31 -17.27
CA ILE A 13 -7.15 11.24 -16.01
C ILE A 13 -6.30 11.72 -14.83
N ALA A 14 -5.05 11.26 -14.71
CA ALA A 14 -4.15 11.68 -13.63
C ALA A 14 -3.88 13.20 -13.67
N PHE A 15 -3.70 13.76 -14.86
CA PHE A 15 -3.53 15.21 -15.04
C PHE A 15 -4.79 15.98 -14.68
N ALA A 16 -5.96 15.53 -15.15
CA ALA A 16 -7.24 16.16 -14.83
C ALA A 16 -7.50 16.14 -13.32
N LEU A 17 -7.21 15.03 -12.62
CA LEU A 17 -7.34 14.93 -11.17
C LEU A 17 -6.46 15.96 -10.44
N LYS A 18 -5.21 16.13 -10.89
CA LYS A 18 -4.29 17.13 -10.34
C LYS A 18 -4.78 18.55 -10.58
N LEU A 19 -5.30 18.83 -11.77
CA LEU A 19 -5.84 20.15 -12.11
C LEU A 19 -7.09 20.47 -11.27
N VAL A 20 -8.02 19.52 -11.15
CA VAL A 20 -9.20 19.66 -10.29
C VAL A 20 -8.77 19.91 -8.86
N GLY A 21 -7.81 19.15 -8.33
CA GLY A 21 -7.25 19.36 -6.99
C GLY A 21 -6.65 20.75 -6.78
N HIS A 22 -6.03 21.35 -7.80
CA HIS A 22 -5.49 22.71 -7.74
C HIS A 22 -6.58 23.79 -7.72
N LEU A 23 -7.73 23.51 -8.34
CA LEU A 23 -8.87 24.43 -8.38
C LEU A 23 -9.74 24.35 -7.12
N VAL A 24 -9.50 23.39 -6.23
CA VAL A 24 -10.27 23.26 -4.97
C VAL A 24 -9.98 24.45 -4.05
N PRO A 25 -11.02 25.19 -3.61
CA PRO A 25 -10.88 26.28 -2.66
C PRO A 25 -10.26 25.82 -1.33
N SER A 26 -9.33 26.60 -0.77
CA SER A 26 -8.68 26.31 0.52
C SER A 26 -9.68 26.21 1.68
N THR A 27 -10.80 26.93 1.59
CA THR A 27 -11.88 26.92 2.60
C THR A 27 -12.51 25.55 2.82
N LEU A 28 -12.47 24.64 1.82
CA LEU A 28 -12.96 23.26 1.96
C LEU A 28 -11.92 22.32 2.58
N LEU A 29 -10.64 22.67 2.49
CA LEU A 29 -9.51 21.88 2.99
C LEU A 29 -9.12 22.25 4.42
N ASP A 30 -9.48 23.45 4.87
CA ASP A 30 -9.19 23.96 6.21
C ASP A 30 -10.01 23.30 7.31
N GLU A 31 -11.06 22.52 6.96
CA GLU A 31 -11.84 21.78 7.93
C GLU A 31 -10.96 20.76 8.69
N PRO A 32 -10.98 20.74 10.03
CA PRO A 32 -10.17 19.83 10.84
C PRO A 32 -10.38 18.34 10.49
N HIS A 33 -11.59 17.97 10.07
CA HIS A 33 -11.96 16.62 9.67
C HIS A 33 -11.34 16.23 8.33
N VAL A 34 -11.47 17.08 7.31
CA VAL A 34 -10.91 16.87 5.97
C VAL A 34 -9.39 16.72 6.03
N LYS A 35 -8.71 17.56 6.81
CA LYS A 35 -7.25 17.51 6.97
C LYS A 35 -6.76 16.21 7.63
N ARG A 36 -7.47 15.70 8.63
CA ARG A 36 -7.12 14.41 9.27
C ARG A 36 -7.27 13.23 8.31
N VAL A 37 -8.36 13.20 7.53
CA VAL A 37 -8.61 12.13 6.57
C VAL A 37 -7.59 12.15 5.43
N THR A 38 -7.34 13.32 4.84
CA THR A 38 -6.36 13.47 3.74
C THR A 38 -4.93 13.14 4.18
N ALA A 39 -4.55 13.44 5.43
CA ALA A 39 -3.25 13.03 5.97
C ALA A 39 -3.13 11.51 6.16
N ALA A 40 -4.23 10.82 6.50
CA ALA A 40 -4.26 9.37 6.69
C ALA A 40 -4.40 8.59 5.36
N LEU A 41 -4.91 9.22 4.31
CA LEU A 41 -5.25 8.58 3.06
C LEU A 41 -4.08 7.80 2.42
N PRO A 42 -2.84 8.33 2.32
CA PRO A 42 -1.73 7.58 1.73
C PRO A 42 -1.42 6.30 2.50
N ILE A 43 -1.35 6.37 3.83
CA ILE A 43 -1.07 5.22 4.69
C ILE A 43 -2.23 4.22 4.65
N ALA A 44 -3.48 4.69 4.64
CA ALA A 44 -4.65 3.83 4.55
C ALA A 44 -4.70 3.07 3.22
N LEU A 45 -4.43 3.75 2.10
CA LEU A 45 -4.39 3.13 0.77
C LEU A 45 -3.23 2.14 0.64
N LEU A 46 -2.04 2.47 1.16
CA LEU A 46 -0.91 1.54 1.19
C LEU A 46 -1.18 0.34 2.08
N ALA A 47 -1.80 0.54 3.26
CA ALA A 47 -2.18 -0.55 4.15
C ALA A 47 -3.23 -1.46 3.52
N ALA A 48 -4.24 -0.88 2.86
CA ALA A 48 -5.24 -1.63 2.11
C ALA A 48 -4.62 -2.42 0.95
N LEU A 49 -3.68 -1.83 0.21
CA LEU A 49 -2.93 -2.51 -0.84
C LEU A 49 -2.11 -3.68 -0.30
N VAL A 50 -1.40 -3.48 0.81
CA VAL A 50 -0.64 -4.56 1.45
C VAL A 50 -1.59 -5.66 1.92
N ALA A 51 -2.73 -5.31 2.53
CA ALA A 51 -3.72 -6.27 2.96
C ALA A 51 -4.28 -7.07 1.77
N THR A 52 -4.70 -6.43 0.69
CA THR A 52 -5.18 -7.14 -0.50
C THR A 52 -4.08 -7.99 -1.12
N GLN A 53 -2.88 -7.46 -1.33
CA GLN A 53 -1.76 -8.25 -1.87
C GLN A 53 -1.31 -9.40 -0.96
N THR A 54 -1.64 -9.36 0.34
CA THR A 54 -1.28 -10.40 1.31
C THR A 54 -2.36 -11.48 1.41
N PHE A 55 -3.64 -11.10 1.31
CA PHE A 55 -4.77 -11.99 1.58
C PHE A 55 -5.56 -12.41 0.34
N THR A 56 -5.36 -11.78 -0.82
CA THR A 56 -5.98 -12.19 -2.09
C THR A 56 -4.99 -12.96 -2.95
N GLY A 57 -5.24 -14.26 -3.13
CA GLY A 57 -4.53 -15.11 -4.09
C GLY A 57 -5.06 -14.92 -5.51
N SER A 58 -4.29 -15.40 -6.50
CA SER A 58 -4.61 -15.30 -7.94
C SER A 58 -5.98 -15.88 -8.35
N ASP A 59 -6.52 -16.81 -7.56
CA ASP A 59 -7.79 -17.50 -7.84
C ASP A 59 -8.95 -17.06 -6.92
N GLY A 60 -8.80 -15.96 -6.17
CA GLY A 60 -9.83 -15.46 -5.25
C GLY A 60 -9.98 -16.25 -3.94
N GLY A 61 -9.10 -17.22 -3.70
CA GLY A 61 -8.96 -17.90 -2.41
C GLY A 61 -8.19 -17.04 -1.39
N LEU A 62 -8.62 -17.10 -0.13
CA LEU A 62 -7.85 -16.61 1.02
C LEU A 62 -6.64 -17.54 1.21
N VAL A 63 -5.51 -17.15 0.63
CA VAL A 63 -4.23 -17.83 0.86
C VAL A 63 -3.48 -17.04 1.93
N LEU A 64 -3.04 -17.71 3.00
CA LEU A 64 -2.04 -17.16 3.90
C LEU A 64 -0.67 -17.25 3.20
N ASP A 65 -0.39 -16.30 2.29
CA ASP A 65 0.92 -16.18 1.63
C ASP A 65 1.99 -15.85 2.68
N ALA A 66 3.24 -16.23 2.41
CA ALA A 66 4.45 -15.83 3.12
C ALA A 66 4.49 -14.34 3.49
N ARG A 67 3.80 -13.48 2.72
CA ARG A 67 3.60 -12.05 3.00
C ARG A 67 2.95 -11.81 4.37
N ALA A 68 1.97 -12.61 4.79
CA ALA A 68 1.27 -12.42 6.07
C ALA A 68 2.21 -12.65 7.26
N ALA A 69 3.00 -13.72 7.19
CA ALA A 69 4.00 -14.05 8.20
C ALA A 69 5.11 -12.98 8.25
N ALA A 70 5.56 -12.48 7.09
CA ALA A 70 6.55 -11.41 7.02
C ALA A 70 6.06 -10.09 7.64
N VAL A 71 4.80 -9.71 7.38
CA VAL A 71 4.15 -8.55 8.03
C VAL A 71 4.06 -8.76 9.53
N GLY A 72 3.71 -9.98 9.98
CA GLY A 72 3.68 -10.33 11.41
C GLY A 72 5.05 -10.12 12.08
N VAL A 73 6.14 -10.57 11.46
CA VAL A 73 7.49 -10.37 12.01
C VAL A 73 7.87 -8.89 12.03
N ALA A 74 7.54 -8.13 10.99
CA ALA A 74 7.78 -6.69 10.96
C ALA A 74 7.03 -5.96 12.09
N VAL A 75 5.77 -6.33 12.35
CA VAL A 75 4.98 -5.78 13.47
C VAL A 75 5.63 -6.11 14.80
N VAL A 76 6.07 -7.35 15.03
CA VAL A 76 6.76 -7.75 16.26
C VAL A 76 8.06 -6.96 16.45
N ALA A 77 8.87 -6.81 15.39
CA ALA A 77 10.11 -6.02 15.44
C ALA A 77 9.84 -4.55 15.76
N LEU A 78 8.75 -3.98 15.22
CA LEU A 78 8.33 -2.61 15.53
C LEU A 78 7.87 -2.45 16.98
N LEU A 79 7.12 -3.42 17.52
CA LEU A 79 6.69 -3.43 18.93
C LEU A 79 7.88 -3.50 19.89
N LEU A 80 8.94 -4.21 19.50
CA LEU A 80 10.21 -4.25 20.22
C LEU A 80 11.04 -2.96 20.08
N ARG A 81 10.50 -1.93 19.41
CA ARG A 81 11.16 -0.64 19.13
C ARG A 81 12.47 -0.78 18.35
N ALA A 82 12.57 -1.78 17.47
CA ALA A 82 13.72 -1.93 16.59
C ALA A 82 13.84 -0.74 15.62
N PRO A 83 15.06 -0.35 15.19
CA PRO A 83 15.22 0.71 14.19
C PRO A 83 14.59 0.30 12.86
N PHE A 84 14.05 1.26 12.10
CA PHE A 84 13.28 1.00 10.88
C PHE A 84 13.97 0.06 9.89
N ILE A 85 15.29 0.22 9.70
CA ILE A 85 16.09 -0.66 8.84
C ILE A 85 16.03 -2.12 9.29
N VAL A 86 16.09 -2.39 10.59
CA VAL A 86 16.02 -3.76 11.14
C VAL A 86 14.64 -4.37 10.88
N VAL A 87 13.56 -3.58 11.04
CA VAL A 87 12.19 -4.02 10.73
C VAL A 87 12.05 -4.43 9.26
N VAL A 88 12.54 -3.59 8.35
CA VAL A 88 12.50 -3.85 6.90
C VAL A 88 13.31 -5.10 6.53
N VAL A 89 14.53 -5.22 7.05
CA VAL A 89 15.41 -6.37 6.77
C VAL A 89 14.80 -7.66 7.30
N LEU A 90 14.24 -7.67 8.52
CA LEU A 90 13.59 -8.87 9.08
C LEU A 90 12.35 -9.28 8.26
N GLY A 91 11.51 -8.32 7.86
CA GLY A 91 10.37 -8.58 6.97
C GLY A 91 10.80 -9.14 5.61
N ALA A 92 11.84 -8.56 5.00
CA ALA A 92 12.36 -9.05 3.72
C ALA A 92 12.97 -10.45 3.83
N LEU A 93 13.76 -10.71 4.87
CA LEU A 93 14.38 -12.02 5.13
C LEU A 93 13.34 -13.09 5.39
N THR A 94 12.32 -12.80 6.18
CA THR A 94 11.24 -13.75 6.46
C THR A 94 10.45 -14.09 5.20
N ALA A 95 10.09 -13.09 4.39
CA ALA A 95 9.45 -13.33 3.09
C ALA A 95 10.33 -14.15 2.14
N ALA A 96 11.64 -13.87 2.08
CA ALA A 96 12.59 -14.59 1.24
C ALA A 96 12.78 -16.05 1.68
N LEU A 97 12.94 -16.28 2.99
CA LEU A 97 13.11 -17.63 3.56
C LEU A 97 11.86 -18.48 3.40
N LEU A 98 10.67 -17.90 3.58
CA LEU A 98 9.40 -18.62 3.38
C LEU A 98 9.18 -18.99 1.91
N ARG A 99 9.53 -18.11 0.96
CA ARG A 99 9.52 -18.44 -0.46
C ARG A 99 10.54 -19.52 -0.82
N LEU A 100 11.74 -19.46 -0.26
CA LEU A 100 12.77 -20.50 -0.42
C LEU A 100 12.32 -21.86 0.12
N ALA A 101 11.55 -21.87 1.21
CA ALA A 101 10.96 -23.07 1.78
C ALA A 101 9.77 -23.64 0.96
N GLY A 102 9.40 -23.01 -0.16
CA GLY A 102 8.31 -23.45 -1.04
C GLY A 102 6.91 -23.00 -0.60
N TRP A 103 6.82 -22.09 0.38
CA TRP A 103 5.57 -21.43 0.75
C TRP A 103 5.34 -20.24 -0.18
N ALA A 104 4.32 -20.35 -1.03
CA ALA A 104 3.86 -19.34 -1.99
C ALA A 104 2.35 -19.11 -1.83
#